data_AF-A0A963DYX9-F1
#
_entry.id   AF-A0A963DYX9-F1
#
_cell.length_a   1.000
_cell.length_b   1.000
_cell.length_c   1.000
_cell.angle_alpha   90.00
_cell.angle_beta   90.00
_cell.angle_gamma   90.00
#
_symmetry.space_group_name_H-M   'P 1'
#
loop_
_entity.id
_entity.type
_entity.pdbx_description
1 polymer ?
#
loop_
_entity_poly.entity_id
_entity_poly.type
_entity_poly.pdbx_seq_one_letter_code
_entity_poly.pdbx_strand_id
1 'polypeptide(L)'
;MDSILNWLTKYSPPIVLLIAFFAVLIFLFKNIIEKAISAQFDQYKKEVDLRLQRRSNFEERVLLDRYILVRDIQARIGRVMTDLNRTKSGTKVEGLMRDGDIVPLTEVFELLANNRYLLTERFHKILNAGAQLAMKYANARDPEAIQNIQSEYLGLLDSFHQSMHEVFGIDKITWKTR
;
A
#
# COMPACT_ATOMS: atom_id res chain seq x y z
N MET A 1 -0.14 -17.97 -30.27
CA MET A 1 -1.50 -17.58 -30.67
C MET A 1 -2.31 -18.78 -31.15
N ASP A 2 -1.70 -19.74 -31.86
CA ASP A 2 -2.39 -20.91 -32.43
C ASP A 2 -3.01 -21.87 -31.40
N SER A 3 -2.44 -21.96 -30.19
CA SER A 3 -2.95 -22.86 -29.15
C SER A 3 -4.30 -22.43 -28.57
N ILE A 4 -4.63 -21.12 -28.62
CA ILE A 4 -5.91 -20.59 -28.12
C ILE A 4 -6.98 -20.78 -29.20
N LEU A 5 -6.65 -20.51 -30.47
CA LEU A 5 -7.55 -20.72 -31.61
C LEU A 5 -7.94 -22.20 -31.77
N ASN A 6 -6.98 -23.13 -31.67
CA ASN A 6 -7.27 -24.58 -31.71
C ASN A 6 -8.04 -25.10 -30.49
N TRP A 7 -8.01 -24.37 -29.38
CA TRP A 7 -8.80 -24.69 -28.19
C TRP A 7 -10.23 -24.17 -28.34
N LEU A 8 -10.42 -22.97 -28.91
CA LEU A 8 -11.73 -22.37 -29.17
C LEU A 8 -12.55 -23.13 -30.23
N THR A 9 -11.90 -23.79 -31.20
CA THR A 9 -12.61 -24.61 -32.22
C THR A 9 -13.25 -25.88 -31.65
N LYS A 10 -12.92 -26.29 -30.42
CA LYS A 10 -13.57 -27.42 -29.73
C LYS A 10 -14.90 -27.06 -29.07
N TYR A 11 -15.21 -25.77 -28.96
CA TYR A 11 -16.44 -25.27 -28.33
C TYR A 11 -17.44 -24.81 -29.39
N SER A 12 -18.73 -24.93 -29.09
CA SER A 12 -19.77 -24.51 -30.04
C SER A 12 -19.70 -22.99 -30.29
N PRO A 13 -20.06 -22.53 -31.51
CA PRO A 13 -20.00 -21.11 -31.88
C PRO A 13 -20.64 -20.13 -30.86
N PRO A 14 -21.75 -20.47 -30.17
CA PRO A 14 -22.33 -19.61 -29.14
C PRO A 14 -21.41 -19.39 -27.92
N ILE A 15 -20.65 -20.41 -27.53
CA ILE A 15 -19.75 -20.35 -26.36
C ILE A 15 -18.55 -19.44 -26.67
N VAL A 16 -18.02 -19.52 -27.89
CA VAL A 16 -16.92 -18.67 -28.37
C VAL A 16 -17.32 -17.20 -28.35
N LEU A 17 -18.53 -16.87 -28.82
CA LEU A 17 -19.06 -15.52 -28.77
C LEU A 17 -19.24 -15.00 -27.34
N LEU A 18 -19.68 -15.87 -26.42
CA LEU A 18 -19.83 -15.55 -25.00
C LEU A 18 -18.48 -15.20 -24.37
N ILE A 19 -17.44 -15.99 -24.64
CA ILE A 19 -16.07 -15.75 -24.13
C ILE A 19 -15.51 -14.43 -24.69
N ALA A 20 -15.68 -14.16 -25.98
CA ALA A 20 -15.26 -12.92 -26.60
C ALA A 20 -15.97 -11.70 -26.00
N PHE A 21 -17.28 -11.82 -25.74
CA PHE A 21 -18.08 -10.80 -25.08
C PHE A 21 -17.57 -10.51 -23.67
N PHE A 22 -17.28 -11.55 -22.87
CA PHE A 22 -16.71 -11.39 -21.53
C PHE A 22 -15.31 -10.73 -21.56
N ALA A 23 -14.46 -11.08 -22.52
CA ALA A 23 -13.13 -10.47 -22.65
C ALA A 23 -13.23 -8.96 -22.94
N VAL A 24 -14.14 -8.55 -23.83
CA VAL A 24 -14.42 -7.14 -24.12
C VAL A 24 -14.97 -6.43 -22.88
N LEU A 25 -15.89 -7.06 -22.16
CA LEU A 25 -16.47 -6.53 -20.93
C LEU A 25 -15.40 -6.27 -19.86
N ILE A 26 -14.50 -7.24 -19.62
CA ILE A 26 -13.39 -7.11 -18.66
C ILE A 26 -12.44 -5.96 -19.06
N PHE A 27 -12.15 -5.82 -20.35
CA PHE A 27 -11.29 -4.74 -20.85
C PHE A 27 -11.94 -3.36 -20.65
N LEU A 28 -13.25 -3.25 -20.87
CA LEU A 28 -14.01 -2.02 -20.59
C LEU A 28 -14.01 -1.70 -19.09
N PHE A 29 -14.24 -2.69 -18.22
CA PHE A 29 -14.18 -2.49 -16.77
C PHE A 29 -12.79 -2.02 -16.31
N LYS A 30 -11.72 -2.63 -16.81
CA LYS A 30 -10.35 -2.20 -16.50
C LYS A 30 -10.10 -0.73 -16.89
N ASN A 31 -10.49 -0.34 -18.09
CA ASN A 31 -10.33 1.05 -18.56
C ASN A 31 -11.18 2.05 -17.78
N ILE A 32 -12.39 1.66 -17.37
CA ILE A 32 -13.25 2.50 -16.53
C ILE A 32 -12.64 2.65 -15.14
N ILE A 33 -12.09 1.59 -14.55
CA ILE A 33 -11.43 1.63 -13.25
C ILE A 33 -10.17 2.51 -13.31
N GLU A 34 -9.31 2.35 -14.33
CA GLU A 34 -8.09 3.16 -14.48
C GLU A 34 -8.40 4.65 -14.72
N LYS A 35 -9.43 4.96 -15.52
CA LYS A 35 -9.91 6.34 -15.72
C LYS A 35 -10.58 6.91 -14.48
N ALA A 36 -11.35 6.11 -13.75
CA ALA A 36 -11.98 6.54 -12.51
C ALA A 36 -10.94 6.82 -11.42
N ILE A 37 -9.92 5.98 -11.29
CA ILE A 37 -8.79 6.19 -10.38
C ILE A 37 -8.05 7.48 -10.75
N SER A 38 -7.71 7.67 -12.03
CA SER A 38 -6.98 8.87 -12.48
C SER A 38 -7.80 10.17 -12.30
N ALA A 39 -9.08 10.14 -12.65
CA ALA A 39 -9.98 11.29 -12.47
C ALA A 39 -10.22 11.61 -10.98
N GLN A 40 -10.23 10.60 -10.11
CA GLN A 40 -10.31 10.78 -8.66
C GLN A 40 -9.01 11.36 -8.07
N PHE A 41 -7.84 10.95 -8.58
CA PHE A 41 -6.56 11.56 -8.19
C PHE A 41 -6.45 13.03 -8.63
N ASP A 42 -6.93 13.37 -9.83
CA ASP A 42 -6.96 14.76 -10.30
C ASP A 42 -7.96 15.62 -9.53
N GLN A 43 -9.13 15.08 -9.16
CA GLN A 43 -10.08 15.76 -8.27
C GLN A 43 -9.50 15.95 -6.86
N TYR A 44 -8.81 14.94 -6.32
CA TYR A 44 -8.11 15.00 -5.03
C TYR A 44 -7.03 16.08 -5.03
N LYS A 45 -6.20 16.14 -6.08
CA LYS A 45 -5.19 17.18 -6.25
C LYS A 45 -5.82 18.58 -6.23
N LYS A 46 -6.95 18.75 -6.91
CA LYS A 46 -7.68 20.03 -7.01
C LYS A 46 -8.37 20.45 -5.72
N GLU A 47 -8.86 19.51 -4.93
CA GLU A 47 -9.54 19.78 -3.66
C GLU A 47 -8.53 20.04 -2.51
N VAL A 48 -7.38 19.37 -2.58
CA VAL A 48 -6.18 19.68 -1.80
C VAL A 48 -5.73 21.11 -2.13
N ASP A 49 -5.52 21.45 -3.41
CA ASP A 49 -5.19 22.82 -3.86
C ASP A 49 -6.17 23.88 -3.31
N LEU A 50 -7.50 23.63 -3.38
CA LEU A 50 -8.53 24.56 -2.93
C LEU A 50 -8.58 24.78 -1.40
N ARG A 51 -8.22 23.78 -0.60
CA ARG A 51 -8.11 23.91 0.86
C ARG A 51 -6.80 24.54 1.31
N LEU A 52 -5.76 24.39 0.49
CA LEU A 52 -4.41 24.88 0.76
C LEU A 52 -4.18 26.32 0.31
N GLN A 53 -5.02 26.88 -0.57
CA GLN A 53 -5.00 28.30 -0.95
C GLN A 53 -5.13 29.33 0.21
N ARG A 54 -5.39 28.90 1.46
CA ARG A 54 -5.33 29.76 2.67
C ARG A 54 -4.00 29.65 3.46
N ARG A 55 -3.09 28.74 3.10
CA ARG A 55 -1.76 28.56 3.73
C ARG A 55 -0.65 28.99 2.75
N SER A 56 0.54 29.30 3.28
CA SER A 56 1.72 29.60 2.46
C SER A 56 2.11 28.36 1.64
N ASN A 57 2.41 28.52 0.34
CA ASN A 57 2.85 27.44 -0.57
C ASN A 57 4.01 26.60 0.00
N PHE A 58 4.81 27.17 0.91
CA PHE A 58 5.88 26.44 1.61
C PHE A 58 5.32 25.41 2.61
N GLU A 59 4.32 25.78 3.41
CA GLU A 59 3.69 24.88 4.38
C GLU A 59 2.98 23.73 3.69
N GLU A 60 2.38 24.00 2.53
CA GLU A 60 1.76 23.01 1.66
C GLU A 60 2.76 21.95 1.21
N ARG A 61 3.88 22.39 0.62
CA ARG A 61 4.93 21.47 0.17
C ARG A 61 5.46 20.62 1.32
N VAL A 62 5.71 21.23 2.47
CA VAL A 62 6.19 20.50 3.67
C VAL A 62 5.18 19.46 4.16
N LEU A 63 3.89 19.76 4.17
CA LEU A 63 2.85 18.80 4.58
C LEU A 63 2.71 17.65 3.59
N LEU A 64 2.77 17.94 2.30
CA LEU A 64 2.71 16.93 1.25
C LEU A 64 3.95 16.02 1.29
N ASP A 65 5.14 16.59 1.45
CA ASP A 65 6.38 15.82 1.58
C ASP A 65 6.33 14.89 2.80
N ARG A 66 5.80 15.37 3.93
CA ARG A 66 5.57 14.55 5.13
C ARG A 66 4.56 13.44 4.87
N TYR A 67 3.45 13.73 4.20
CA TYR A 67 2.45 12.72 3.85
C TYR A 67 3.05 11.61 3.00
N ILE A 68 3.79 11.98 1.93
CA ILE A 68 4.43 11.02 1.02
C ILE A 68 5.44 10.17 1.78
N LEU A 69 6.31 10.80 2.59
CA LEU A 69 7.32 10.10 3.37
C LEU A 69 6.70 9.08 4.32
N VAL A 70 5.69 9.49 5.11
CA VAL A 70 5.02 8.63 6.09
C VAL A 70 4.34 7.44 5.40
N ARG A 71 3.72 7.68 4.23
CA ARG A 71 3.11 6.62 3.40
C ARG A 71 4.13 5.68 2.78
N ASP A 72 5.26 6.19 2.29
CA ASP A 72 6.31 5.36 1.70
C ASP A 72 6.93 4.42 2.75
N ILE A 73 7.26 4.93 3.94
CA ILE A 73 7.79 4.12 5.04
C ILE A 73 6.78 3.04 5.44
N GLN A 74 5.50 3.39 5.59
CA GLN A 74 4.45 2.41 5.91
C GLN A 74 4.31 1.35 4.82
N ALA A 75 4.34 1.74 3.54
CA ALA A 75 4.24 0.81 2.41
C ALA A 75 5.46 -0.12 2.33
N ARG A 76 6.66 0.36 2.70
CA ARG A 76 7.86 -0.48 2.81
C ARG A 76 7.72 -1.50 3.93
N ILE A 77 7.29 -1.10 5.13
CA ILE A 77 7.02 -2.02 6.24
C ILE A 77 6.00 -3.09 5.82
N GLY A 78 4.90 -2.68 5.17
CA GLY A 78 3.86 -3.61 4.69
C GLY A 78 4.39 -4.61 3.66
N ARG A 79 5.27 -4.17 2.75
CA ARG A 79 5.96 -5.07 1.81
C ARG A 79 6.84 -6.09 2.55
N VAL A 80 7.66 -5.64 3.50
CA VAL A 80 8.48 -6.55 4.33
C VAL A 80 7.62 -7.58 5.05
N MET A 81 6.53 -7.16 5.70
CA MET A 81 5.60 -8.08 6.36
C MET A 81 5.01 -9.12 5.39
N THR A 82 4.63 -8.68 4.19
CA THR A 82 4.08 -9.57 3.15
C THR A 82 5.11 -10.59 2.68
N ASP A 83 6.35 -10.14 2.46
CA ASP A 83 7.43 -10.99 1.98
C ASP A 83 7.94 -11.96 3.05
N LEU A 84 7.95 -11.54 4.32
CA LEU A 84 8.20 -12.43 5.45
C LEU A 84 7.11 -13.51 5.56
N ASN A 85 5.84 -13.14 5.39
CA ASN A 85 4.74 -14.11 5.41
C ASN A 85 4.88 -15.13 4.27
N ARG A 86 5.17 -14.66 3.05
CA ARG A 86 5.45 -15.53 1.88
C ARG A 86 6.60 -16.50 2.15
N THR A 87 7.67 -16.00 2.76
CA THR A 87 8.85 -16.81 3.12
C THR A 87 8.49 -17.88 4.14
N LYS A 88 7.70 -17.55 5.17
CA LYS A 88 7.21 -18.53 6.15
C LYS A 88 6.24 -19.55 5.54
N SER A 89 5.51 -19.19 4.49
CA SER A 89 4.68 -20.12 3.70
C SER A 89 5.48 -20.96 2.69
N GLY A 90 6.81 -20.83 2.64
CA GLY A 90 7.69 -21.63 1.78
C GLY A 90 7.96 -21.03 0.39
N THR A 91 7.50 -19.81 0.11
CA THR A 91 7.81 -19.10 -1.14
C THR A 91 9.16 -18.40 -1.03
N LYS A 92 10.05 -18.58 -2.02
CA LYS A 92 11.31 -17.83 -2.07
C LYS A 92 11.04 -16.38 -2.47
N VAL A 93 11.57 -15.44 -1.68
CA VAL A 93 11.55 -14.01 -2.00
C VAL A 93 12.99 -13.54 -2.18
N GLU A 94 13.32 -13.07 -3.38
CA GLU A 94 14.65 -12.55 -3.70
C GLU A 94 14.91 -11.23 -2.97
N GLY A 95 16.14 -11.02 -2.48
CA GLY A 95 16.57 -9.78 -1.84
C GLY A 95 16.03 -9.52 -0.43
N LEU A 96 15.19 -10.40 0.12
CA LEU A 96 14.68 -10.26 1.48
C LEU A 96 15.76 -10.46 2.54
N MET A 97 16.65 -11.44 2.35
CA MET A 97 17.76 -11.73 3.24
C MET A 97 19.09 -11.64 2.50
N ARG A 98 20.07 -10.97 3.10
CA ARG A 98 21.46 -10.94 2.64
C ARG A 98 22.37 -11.04 3.86
N ASP A 99 23.27 -12.00 3.87
CA ASP A 99 24.27 -12.17 4.94
C ASP A 99 23.68 -12.27 6.37
N GLY A 100 22.42 -12.73 6.49
CA GLY A 100 21.71 -12.84 7.78
C GLY A 100 20.83 -11.64 8.13
N ASP A 101 20.91 -10.56 7.36
CA ASP A 101 20.13 -9.34 7.57
C ASP A 101 18.91 -9.27 6.66
N ILE A 102 17.83 -8.67 7.18
CA ILE A 102 16.63 -8.37 6.40
C ILE A 102 16.84 -6.99 5.75
N VAL A 103 17.52 -6.98 4.60
CA VAL A 103 17.95 -5.74 3.92
C VAL A 103 16.84 -4.69 3.80
N PRO A 104 15.62 -5.03 3.35
CA PRO A 104 14.56 -4.04 3.22
C PRO A 104 14.09 -3.45 4.57
N LEU A 105 14.27 -4.18 5.67
CA LEU A 105 13.92 -3.72 7.01
C LEU A 105 15.01 -2.80 7.58
N THR A 106 16.28 -3.08 7.28
CA THR A 106 17.39 -2.17 7.61
C THR A 106 17.18 -0.81 6.96
N GLU A 107 16.83 -0.78 5.67
CA GLU A 107 16.51 0.48 4.97
C GLU A 107 15.36 1.25 5.64
N VAL A 108 14.34 0.56 6.14
CA VAL A 108 13.24 1.19 6.88
C VAL A 108 13.73 1.86 8.16
N PHE A 109 14.58 1.19 8.94
CA PHE A 109 15.14 1.77 10.16
C PHE A 109 16.04 2.98 9.86
N GLU A 110 16.84 2.91 8.80
CA GLU A 110 17.65 4.05 8.33
C GLU A 110 16.77 5.23 7.91
N LEU A 111 15.69 4.98 7.15
CA LEU A 111 14.73 6.02 6.78
C LEU A 111 14.07 6.67 8.00
N LEU A 112 13.70 5.88 9.01
CA LEU A 112 13.14 6.41 10.25
C LEU A 112 14.14 7.28 11.02
N ALA A 113 15.39 6.83 11.12
CA ALA A 113 16.45 7.57 11.81
C ALA A 113 16.78 8.89 11.08
N ASN A 114 16.97 8.83 9.77
CA ASN A 114 17.35 9.98 8.95
C ASN A 114 16.25 11.05 8.87
N ASN A 115 14.98 10.63 8.94
CA ASN A 115 13.84 11.54 8.81
C ASN A 115 13.14 11.84 10.14
N ARG A 116 13.78 11.56 11.29
CA ARG A 116 13.18 11.73 12.61
C ARG A 116 12.59 13.13 12.85
N TYR A 117 13.21 14.17 12.30
CA TYR A 117 12.75 15.56 12.44
C TYR A 117 11.59 15.95 11.51
N LEU A 118 11.42 15.20 10.41
CA LEU A 118 10.31 15.40 9.47
C LEU A 118 9.08 14.60 9.91
N LEU A 119 9.29 13.47 10.58
CA LEU A 119 8.24 12.68 11.19
C LEU A 119 7.77 13.34 12.49
N THR A 120 6.45 13.47 12.66
CA THR A 120 5.94 13.83 13.99
C THR A 120 6.25 12.71 14.98
N GLU A 121 6.39 13.03 16.26
CA GLU A 121 6.67 12.03 17.31
C GLU A 121 5.67 10.86 17.26
N ARG A 122 4.40 11.16 16.97
CA ARG A 122 3.34 10.17 16.80
C ARG A 122 3.62 9.21 15.64
N PHE A 123 3.91 9.72 14.44
CA PHE A 123 4.21 8.84 13.29
C PHE A 123 5.50 8.08 13.48
N HIS A 124 6.53 8.70 14.06
CA HIS A 124 7.78 8.01 14.36
C HIS A 124 7.53 6.83 15.31
N LYS A 125 6.76 7.00 16.39
CA LYS A 125 6.41 5.91 17.32
C LYS A 125 5.68 4.77 16.62
N ILE A 126 4.64 5.09 15.85
CA ILE A 126 3.84 4.10 15.12
C ILE A 126 4.70 3.32 14.12
N LEU A 127 5.41 4.03 13.23
CA LEU A 127 6.20 3.38 12.18
C LEU A 127 7.37 2.57 12.76
N ASN A 128 8.04 3.08 13.81
CA ASN A 128 9.09 2.34 14.49
C ASN A 128 8.56 1.07 15.16
N ALA A 129 7.40 1.14 15.83
CA ALA A 129 6.76 -0.05 16.38
C ALA A 129 6.35 -1.05 15.28
N GLY A 130 5.87 -0.58 14.12
CA GLY A 130 5.62 -1.43 12.96
C GLY A 130 6.88 -2.14 12.43
N ALA A 131 8.00 -1.43 12.32
CA ALA A 131 9.28 -2.02 11.92
C ALA A 131 9.80 -3.04 12.96
N GLN A 132 9.65 -2.75 14.26
CA GLN A 132 9.99 -3.68 15.34
C GLN A 132 9.10 -4.93 15.31
N LEU A 133 7.81 -4.80 15.03
CA LEU A 133 6.91 -5.94 14.86
C LEU A 133 7.32 -6.79 13.65
N ALA A 134 7.73 -6.19 12.54
CA ALA A 134 8.27 -6.93 11.41
C ALA A 134 9.53 -7.72 11.77
N MET A 135 10.41 -7.14 12.58
CA MET A 135 11.59 -7.84 13.09
C MET A 135 11.22 -9.00 14.02
N LYS A 136 10.27 -8.80 14.94
CA LYS A 136 9.75 -9.87 15.80
C LYS A 136 9.10 -10.97 14.96
N TYR A 137 8.32 -10.61 13.96
CA TYR A 137 7.65 -11.53 13.05
C TYR A 137 8.66 -12.40 12.30
N ALA A 138 9.73 -11.80 11.78
CA ALA A 138 10.79 -12.54 11.10
C ALA A 138 11.39 -13.63 12.00
N ASN A 139 11.66 -13.29 13.26
CA ASN A 139 12.28 -14.19 14.25
C ASN A 139 11.30 -15.19 14.90
N ALA A 140 9.99 -14.96 14.84
CA ALA A 140 8.99 -15.82 15.44
C ALA A 140 8.91 -17.19 14.74
N ARG A 141 8.97 -18.27 15.51
CA ARG A 141 8.84 -19.65 14.99
C ARG A 141 7.52 -20.31 15.41
N ASP A 142 6.99 -19.87 16.53
CA ASP A 142 5.77 -20.39 17.13
C ASP A 142 4.52 -19.79 16.45
N PRO A 143 3.54 -20.61 16.00
CA PRO A 143 2.31 -20.13 15.37
C PRO A 143 1.51 -19.14 16.22
N GLU A 144 1.44 -19.35 17.55
CA GLU A 144 0.70 -18.47 18.45
C GLU A 144 1.36 -17.09 18.54
N ALA A 145 2.69 -17.06 18.71
CA ALA A 145 3.46 -15.82 18.65
C ALA A 145 3.29 -15.07 17.31
N ILE A 146 3.29 -15.80 16.18
CA ILE A 146 3.07 -15.23 14.85
C ILE A 146 1.70 -14.55 14.76
N GLN A 147 0.65 -15.23 15.23
CA GLN A 147 -0.72 -14.71 15.21
C GLN A 147 -0.86 -13.46 16.10
N ASN A 148 -0.25 -13.47 17.28
CA ASN A 148 -0.25 -12.31 18.18
C ASN A 148 0.45 -11.09 17.54
N ILE A 149 1.61 -11.30 16.92
CA ILE A 149 2.34 -10.22 16.22
C ILE A 149 1.52 -9.68 15.04
N GLN A 150 0.83 -10.54 14.28
CA GLN A 150 -0.04 -10.09 13.19
C GLN A 150 -1.20 -9.26 13.71
N SER A 151 -1.84 -9.68 14.81
CA SER A 151 -2.92 -8.93 15.45
C SER A 151 -2.46 -7.55 15.93
N GLU A 152 -1.31 -7.49 16.62
CA GLU A 152 -0.69 -6.23 17.04
C GLU A 152 -0.37 -5.32 15.85
N TYR A 153 0.14 -5.88 14.76
CA TYR A 153 0.44 -5.13 13.54
C TYR A 153 -0.81 -4.55 12.88
N LEU A 154 -1.91 -5.31 12.83
CA LEU A 154 -3.19 -4.82 12.31
C LEU A 154 -3.74 -3.67 13.17
N GLY A 155 -3.72 -3.78 14.49
CA GLY A 155 -4.14 -2.69 15.38
C GLY A 155 -3.26 -1.43 15.22
N LEU A 156 -1.97 -1.61 14.92
CA LEU A 156 -1.06 -0.52 14.63
C LEU A 156 -1.36 0.13 13.27
N LEU A 157 -1.77 -0.64 12.26
CA LEU A 157 -2.25 -0.10 10.97
C LEU A 157 -3.51 0.75 11.15
N ASP A 158 -4.46 0.31 11.97
CA ASP A 158 -5.66 1.10 12.26
C ASP A 158 -5.29 2.42 12.96
N SER A 159 -4.40 2.34 13.95
CA SER A 159 -3.86 3.52 14.63
C SER A 159 -3.14 4.47 13.68
N PHE A 160 -2.39 3.91 12.71
CA PHE A 160 -1.74 4.68 11.65
C PHE A 160 -2.77 5.39 10.77
N HIS A 161 -3.80 4.67 10.30
CA HIS A 161 -4.85 5.24 9.45
C HIS A 161 -5.62 6.34 10.16
N GLN A 162 -5.97 6.14 11.44
CA GLN A 162 -6.60 7.18 12.26
C GLN A 162 -5.68 8.40 12.42
N SER A 163 -4.38 8.18 12.66
CA SER A 163 -3.40 9.27 12.78
C SER A 163 -3.24 10.04 11.47
N MET A 164 -3.20 9.34 10.34
CA MET A 164 -3.19 9.93 9.01
C MET A 164 -4.45 10.75 8.76
N HIS A 165 -5.60 10.22 9.17
CA HIS A 165 -6.86 10.90 9.06
C HIS A 165 -6.89 12.20 9.88
N GLU A 166 -6.49 12.15 11.15
CA GLU A 166 -6.51 13.32 12.05
C GLU A 166 -5.52 14.41 11.62
N VAL A 167 -4.31 14.04 11.20
CA VAL A 167 -3.24 14.99 10.86
C VAL A 167 -3.42 15.57 9.46
N PHE A 168 -3.84 14.76 8.48
CA PHE A 168 -3.93 15.17 7.08
C PHE A 168 -5.37 15.41 6.60
N GLY A 169 -6.39 15.08 7.39
CA GLY A 169 -7.78 15.48 7.17
C GLY A 169 -8.52 14.75 6.04
N ILE A 170 -8.22 13.47 5.81
CA ILE A 170 -8.69 12.70 4.64
C ILE A 170 -10.23 12.59 4.58
N ASP A 171 -10.95 12.56 5.71
CA ASP A 171 -12.42 12.36 5.72
C ASP A 171 -13.20 13.68 5.80
N LYS A 172 -12.51 14.82 5.93
CA LYS A 172 -13.16 16.11 5.67
C LYS A 172 -13.47 16.27 4.18
N ILE A 173 -12.90 15.43 3.31
CA ILE A 173 -13.13 15.41 1.86
C ILE A 173 -14.50 14.78 1.63
N THR A 174 -15.53 15.63 1.53
CA THR A 174 -16.88 15.17 1.24
C THR A 174 -16.99 14.80 -0.23
N TRP A 175 -17.17 13.51 -0.50
CA TRP A 175 -17.54 13.00 -1.82
C TRP A 175 -18.91 13.54 -2.21
N LYS A 176 -18.97 14.77 -2.75
CA LYS A 176 -20.12 15.21 -3.52
C LYS A 176 -20.05 14.51 -4.88
N THR A 177 -20.57 13.29 -4.93
CA THR A 177 -21.11 12.73 -6.18
C THR A 177 -22.10 13.74 -6.73
N ARG A 178 -21.72 14.40 -7.83
CA ARG A 178 -22.58 15.31 -8.59
C ARG A 178 -23.00 14.62 -9.87
#